data_AF-A0A9P0BJ15-F1
#
_entry.id   AF-A0A9P0BJ15-F1
#
_cell.length_a   1.000
_cell.length_b   1.000
_cell.length_c   1.000
_cell.angle_alpha   90.00
_cell.angle_beta   90.00
_cell.angle_gamma   90.00
#
_symmetry.space_group_name_H-M   'P 1'
#
loop_
_entity.id
_entity.type
_entity.pdbx_description
1 polymer ?
#
loop_
_entity_poly.entity_id
_entity_poly.type
_entity_poly.pdbx_seq_one_letter_code
_entity_poly.pdbx_strand_id
1 'polypeptide(L)'
;MENQKLKTIITSNIMGTNLLLNIPVALSEDEDDSSTSEDEQLMAVMIIRKRKYKKPVRIQQYVEQVVPSYTAQQFQQHFRITIDAYEHLLNVMGPQMSRQGEAGRPNINVEKQLLAVIWLLATPDSYR
;
A
#
# COMPACT_ATOMS: atom_id res chain seq x y z
N MET A 1 -26.78 15.53 16.91
CA MET A 1 -25.29 15.52 16.97
C MET A 1 -24.71 14.30 16.24
N GLU A 2 -25.30 13.12 16.40
CA GLU A 2 -24.87 11.86 15.75
C GLU A 2 -24.97 11.88 14.22
N ASN A 3 -26.05 12.45 13.69
CA ASN A 3 -26.25 12.66 12.24
C ASN A 3 -25.18 13.53 11.56
N GLN A 4 -24.62 14.51 12.26
CA GLN A 4 -23.53 15.33 11.72
C GLN A 4 -22.21 14.53 11.67
N LYS A 5 -21.92 13.74 12.71
CA LYS A 5 -20.72 12.90 12.75
C LYS A 5 -20.72 11.85 11.63
N LEU A 6 -21.86 11.21 11.38
CA LEU A 6 -22.00 10.26 10.26
C LEU A 6 -21.76 10.95 8.91
N LYS A 7 -22.38 12.11 8.67
CA LYS A 7 -22.17 12.90 7.45
C LYS A 7 -20.71 13.24 7.23
N THR A 8 -19.97 13.66 8.26
CA THR A 8 -18.53 13.94 8.20
C THR A 8 -17.70 12.70 7.87
N ILE A 9 -18.02 11.53 8.44
CA ILE A 9 -17.29 10.28 8.18
C ILE A 9 -17.51 9.83 6.72
N ILE A 10 -18.71 10.01 6.18
CA ILE A 10 -19.03 9.58 4.82
C ILE A 10 -18.38 10.51 3.79
N THR A 11 -18.51 11.83 3.96
CA THR A 11 -17.85 12.81 3.08
C THR A 11 -16.33 12.63 3.05
N SER A 12 -15.70 12.41 4.20
CA SER A 12 -14.26 12.14 4.26
C SER A 12 -13.84 10.84 3.56
N ASN A 13 -14.64 9.77 3.65
CA ASN A 13 -14.38 8.54 2.89
C ASN A 13 -14.54 8.76 1.37
N ILE A 14 -15.59 9.45 0.94
CA ILE A 14 -15.82 9.76 -0.48
C ILE A 14 -14.66 10.60 -1.05
N MET A 15 -14.28 11.67 -0.33
CA MET A 15 -13.20 12.56 -0.73
C MET A 15 -11.85 11.82 -0.79
N GLY A 16 -11.58 10.94 0.19
CA GLY A 16 -10.40 10.07 0.17
C GLY A 16 -10.40 9.09 -1.01
N THR A 17 -11.55 8.53 -1.39
CA THR A 17 -11.64 7.65 -2.57
C THR A 17 -11.44 8.40 -3.89
N ASN A 18 -12.01 9.60 -4.04
CA ASN A 18 -11.78 10.46 -5.20
C ASN A 18 -10.29 10.83 -5.32
N LEU A 19 -9.65 11.19 -4.21
CA LEU A 19 -8.24 11.59 -4.20
C LEU A 19 -7.28 10.43 -4.49
N LEU A 20 -7.51 9.24 -3.91
CA LEU A 20 -6.59 8.10 -4.01
C LEU A 20 -6.74 7.30 -5.30
N LEU A 21 -7.91 7.34 -5.93
CA LEU A 21 -8.23 6.45 -7.05
C LEU A 21 -8.61 7.22 -8.32
N ASN A 22 -8.77 8.55 -8.25
CA ASN A 22 -9.16 9.42 -9.35
C ASN A 22 -10.43 8.93 -10.10
N ILE A 23 -11.36 8.29 -9.37
CA ILE A 23 -12.64 7.81 -9.91
C ILE A 23 -13.72 8.75 -9.39
N PRO A 24 -14.36 9.58 -10.24
CA PRO A 24 -15.40 10.50 -9.79
C PRO A 24 -16.62 9.71 -9.29
N VAL A 25 -16.86 9.76 -7.99
CA VAL A 25 -18.17 9.42 -7.42
C VAL A 25 -19.05 10.64 -7.60
N ALA A 26 -19.83 10.67 -8.68
CA ALA A 26 -20.82 11.72 -8.91
C ALA A 26 -21.91 11.62 -7.82
N LEU A 27 -21.87 12.54 -6.86
CA LEU A 27 -23.08 12.95 -6.15
C LEU A 27 -23.84 13.82 -7.16
N SER A 28 -25.14 13.58 -7.36
CA SER A 28 -25.97 14.48 -8.14
C SER A 28 -25.90 15.86 -7.52
N GLU A 29 -25.24 16.80 -8.22
CA GLU A 29 -25.12 18.21 -7.85
C GLU A 29 -26.43 18.96 -8.16
N ASP A 30 -27.56 18.42 -7.71
CA ASP A 30 -28.81 19.17 -7.70
C ASP A 30 -28.83 19.95 -6.37
N GLU A 31 -28.56 21.26 -6.44
CA GLU A 31 -28.73 22.20 -5.34
C GLU A 31 -30.22 22.33 -4.97
N ASP A 32 -30.77 21.31 -4.32
CA ASP A 32 -32.03 21.45 -3.60
C ASP A 32 -31.95 20.73 -2.25
N ASP A 33 -32.42 21.42 -1.20
CA ASP A 33 -32.39 20.98 0.19
C ASP A 33 -33.26 19.73 0.38
N SER A 34 -32.67 18.56 0.13
CA SER A 34 -33.35 17.28 0.33
C SER A 34 -32.46 16.36 1.13
N SER A 35 -32.99 15.94 2.27
CA SER A 35 -32.39 14.97 3.17
C SER A 35 -32.00 13.70 2.41
N THR A 36 -30.75 13.60 1.98
CA THR A 36 -30.19 12.33 1.50
C THR A 36 -30.47 11.28 2.55
N SER A 37 -31.31 10.30 2.23
CA SER A 37 -31.77 9.32 3.21
C SER A 37 -30.59 8.51 3.74
N GLU A 38 -30.72 8.00 4.97
CA GLU A 38 -29.71 7.11 5.55
C GLU A 38 -29.49 5.88 4.65
N ASP A 39 -30.53 5.45 3.93
CA ASP A 39 -30.51 4.33 2.99
C ASP A 39 -29.67 4.61 1.74
N GLU A 40 -29.75 5.82 1.19
CA GLU A 40 -28.90 6.26 0.05
C GLU A 40 -27.43 6.35 0.46
N GLN A 41 -27.17 6.84 1.68
CA GLN A 41 -25.83 6.89 2.27
C GLN A 41 -25.25 5.49 2.52
N LEU A 42 -26.06 4.57 3.05
CA LEU A 42 -25.70 3.16 3.24
C LEU A 42 -25.46 2.47 1.90
N MET A 43 -26.27 2.77 0.88
CA MET A 43 -26.09 2.28 -0.49
C MET A 43 -24.76 2.74 -1.08
N ALA A 44 -24.39 4.02 -0.93
CA ALA A 44 -23.10 4.52 -1.39
C ALA A 44 -21.92 3.80 -0.72
N VAL A 45 -21.99 3.60 0.60
CA VAL A 45 -20.99 2.84 1.37
C VAL A 45 -20.93 1.37 0.94
N MET A 46 -22.08 0.74 0.68
CA MET A 46 -22.14 -0.63 0.17
C MET A 46 -21.57 -0.75 -1.24
N ILE A 47 -21.83 0.22 -2.12
CA ILE A 47 -21.25 0.27 -3.46
C ILE A 47 -19.72 0.41 -3.38
N ILE A 48 -19.21 1.29 -2.51
CA ILE A 48 -17.77 1.44 -2.26
C ILE A 48 -17.16 0.12 -1.74
N ARG A 49 -17.82 -0.55 -0.79
CA ARG A 49 -17.35 -1.83 -0.22
C ARG A 49 -17.46 -3.01 -1.19
N LYS A 50 -18.49 -3.04 -2.05
CA LYS A 50 -18.72 -4.11 -3.04
C LYS A 50 -17.83 -3.97 -4.28
N ARG A 51 -17.15 -2.83 -4.47
CA ARG A 51 -16.16 -2.68 -5.54
C ARG A 51 -15.01 -3.64 -5.29
N LYS A 52 -15.03 -4.76 -6.02
CA LYS A 52 -13.91 -5.69 -6.13
C LYS A 52 -12.77 -4.97 -6.84
N TYR A 53 -11.91 -4.29 -6.09
CA TYR A 53 -10.61 -3.89 -6.61
C TYR A 53 -9.93 -5.16 -7.10
N LYS A 54 -9.69 -5.25 -8.41
CA LYS A 54 -8.81 -6.28 -8.96
C LYS A 54 -7.44 -6.02 -8.35
N LYS A 55 -7.09 -6.79 -7.32
CA LYS A 55 -5.74 -6.75 -6.77
C LYS A 55 -4.80 -7.02 -7.94
N PRO A 56 -3.82 -6.14 -8.21
CA PRO A 56 -2.86 -6.40 -9.27
C PRO A 56 -2.19 -7.74 -8.98
N VAL A 57 -1.96 -8.54 -10.02
CA VAL A 57 -1.21 -9.79 -9.89
C VAL A 57 0.19 -9.40 -9.44
N ARG A 58 0.58 -9.86 -8.26
CA ARG A 58 1.94 -9.66 -7.70
C ARG A 58 2.62 -11.01 -7.65
N ILE A 59 3.91 -11.03 -7.97
CA ILE A 59 4.76 -12.22 -7.77
C ILE A 59 4.80 -12.50 -6.28
N GLN A 60 4.33 -13.68 -5.88
CA GLN A 60 4.37 -14.11 -4.48
C GLN A 60 5.73 -14.74 -4.19
N GLN A 61 6.20 -14.57 -2.95
CA GLN A 61 7.39 -15.26 -2.44
C GLN A 61 8.67 -15.00 -3.26
N TYR A 62 8.75 -13.86 -3.96
CA TYR A 62 9.90 -13.51 -4.80
C TYR A 62 11.22 -13.50 -4.00
N VAL A 63 11.21 -12.91 -2.80
CA VAL A 63 12.41 -12.85 -1.96
C VAL A 63 12.77 -14.22 -1.40
N GLU A 64 11.80 -15.07 -1.11
CA GLU A 64 12.03 -16.37 -0.50
C GLU A 64 12.39 -17.47 -1.49
N GLN A 65 11.96 -17.36 -2.75
CA GLN A 65 12.16 -18.41 -3.76
C GLN A 65 13.06 -17.98 -4.92
N VAL A 66 12.95 -16.72 -5.37
CA VAL A 66 13.66 -16.27 -6.58
C VAL A 66 15.03 -15.71 -6.21
N VAL A 67 15.10 -14.80 -5.25
CA VAL A 67 16.37 -14.15 -4.85
C VAL A 67 17.46 -15.16 -4.43
N PRO A 68 17.18 -16.24 -3.66
CA PRO A 68 18.19 -17.22 -3.27
C PRO A 68 18.71 -18.05 -4.45
N SER A 69 17.95 -18.11 -5.56
CA SER A 69 18.36 -18.82 -6.77
C SER A 69 19.29 -18.00 -7.69
N TYR A 70 19.52 -16.72 -7.37
CA TYR A 70 20.37 -15.86 -8.19
C TYR A 70 21.84 -16.21 -8.08
N THR A 71 22.52 -16.15 -9.22
CA THR A 71 23.97 -16.03 -9.25
C THR A 71 24.39 -14.66 -8.72
N ALA A 72 25.64 -14.52 -8.27
CA ALA A 72 26.17 -13.23 -7.83
C ALA A 72 26.00 -12.12 -8.88
N GLN A 73 26.17 -12.47 -10.17
CA GLN A 73 25.96 -11.54 -11.28
C GLN A 73 24.49 -11.13 -11.42
N GLN A 74 23.54 -12.07 -11.34
CA GLN A 74 22.11 -11.78 -11.41
C GLN A 74 21.69 -10.89 -10.23
N PHE A 75 22.14 -11.22 -9.02
CA PHE A 75 21.87 -10.42 -7.83
C PHE A 75 22.35 -8.97 -8.03
N GLN A 76 23.59 -8.78 -8.49
CA GLN A 76 24.15 -7.45 -8.72
C GLN A 76 23.44 -6.69 -9.86
N GLN A 77 22.95 -7.38 -10.90
CA GLN A 77 22.16 -6.74 -11.95
C GLN A 77 20.81 -6.22 -11.42
N HIS A 78 20.16 -6.97 -10.54
CA HIS A 78 18.86 -6.62 -9.97
C HIS A 78 18.95 -5.57 -8.86
N PHE A 79 19.93 -5.67 -7.96
CA PHE A 79 20.05 -4.83 -6.76
C PHE A 79 21.15 -3.77 -6.85
N ARG A 80 21.98 -3.79 -7.91
CA ARG A 80 23.13 -2.90 -8.15
C ARG A 80 24.20 -2.90 -7.05
N ILE A 81 24.17 -3.90 -6.17
CA ILE A 81 25.18 -4.16 -5.15
C ILE A 81 25.55 -5.64 -5.15
N THR A 82 26.71 -5.98 -4.61
CA THR A 82 27.12 -7.39 -4.45
C THR A 82 26.36 -8.05 -3.32
N ILE A 83 26.32 -9.39 -3.32
CA ILE A 83 25.74 -10.19 -2.21
C ILE A 83 26.47 -9.86 -0.90
N ASP A 84 27.80 -9.80 -0.93
CA ASP A 84 28.60 -9.47 0.27
C ASP A 84 28.25 -8.10 0.86
N ALA A 85 28.02 -7.09 0.00
CA ALA A 85 27.61 -5.77 0.46
C ALA A 85 26.20 -5.77 1.05
N TYR A 86 25.29 -6.56 0.46
CA TYR A 86 23.95 -6.77 1.01
C TYR A 86 24.01 -7.44 2.39
N GLU A 87 24.77 -8.52 2.54
CA GLU A 87 24.92 -9.25 3.80
C GLU A 87 25.52 -8.36 4.90
N HIS A 88 26.53 -7.56 4.54
CA HIS A 88 27.10 -6.57 5.45
C HIS A 88 26.05 -5.54 5.90
N LEU A 89 25.26 -4.99 4.97
CA LEU A 89 24.18 -4.06 5.30
C LEU A 89 23.11 -4.72 6.18
N LEU A 90 22.74 -5.96 5.90
CA LEU A 90 21.76 -6.71 6.69
C LEU A 90 22.24 -6.90 8.12
N ASN A 91 23.51 -7.21 8.32
CA ASN A 91 24.11 -7.37 9.65
C ASN A 91 24.12 -6.06 10.46
N VAL A 92 24.36 -4.92 9.79
CA VAL A 92 24.39 -3.60 10.45
C VAL A 92 22.98 -3.07 10.73
N MET A 93 22.08 -3.15 9.74
CA MET A 93 20.76 -2.53 9.80
C MET A 93 19.69 -3.44 10.40
N GLY A 94 19.85 -4.76 10.27
CA GLY A 94 18.84 -5.73 10.67
C GLY A 94 18.40 -5.63 12.14
N PRO A 95 19.32 -5.46 13.10
CA PRO A 95 18.95 -5.24 14.50
C PRO A 95 18.05 -4.00 14.70
N GLN A 96 18.30 -2.91 13.95
CA GLN A 96 17.56 -1.66 14.07
C GLN A 96 16.15 -1.71 13.44
N MET A 97 15.93 -2.61 12.48
CA MET A 97 14.66 -2.76 11.77
C MET A 97 13.70 -3.75 12.46
N SER A 98 14.19 -4.48 13.47
CA SER A 98 13.38 -5.36 14.30
C SER A 98 12.46 -4.54 15.23
N ARG A 99 11.19 -4.37 14.83
CA ARG A 99 10.18 -3.71 15.66
C ARG A 99 9.81 -4.60 16.85
N GLN A 100 9.90 -4.07 18.06
CA GLN A 100 9.64 -4.79 19.32
C GLN A 100 8.18 -4.71 19.83
N GLY A 101 7.20 -4.49 18.96
CA GLY A 101 5.80 -4.27 19.39
C GLY A 101 4.77 -5.06 18.57
N GLU A 102 3.82 -5.67 19.27
CA GLU A 102 2.77 -6.54 18.70
C GLU A 102 1.54 -5.78 18.15
N ALA A 103 1.44 -4.47 18.37
CA ALA A 103 0.28 -3.68 17.95
C ALA A 103 0.40 -3.14 16.51
N GLY A 104 -0.63 -3.38 15.69
CA GLY A 104 -0.80 -2.80 14.36
C GLY A 104 -0.59 -3.78 13.20
N ARG A 105 -0.08 -3.26 12.07
CA ARG A 105 0.20 -4.08 10.88
C ARG A 105 1.36 -5.05 11.15
N PRO A 106 1.26 -6.32 10.70
CA PRO A 106 2.35 -7.28 10.86
C PRO A 106 3.65 -6.75 10.28
N ASN A 107 4.76 -7.00 10.99
CA ASN A 107 6.07 -6.58 10.55
C ASN A 107 6.48 -7.38 9.29
N ILE A 108 7.01 -6.67 8.29
CA ILE A 108 7.57 -7.31 7.10
C ILE A 108 8.94 -7.88 7.50
N ASN A 109 9.34 -9.04 6.97
CA ASN A 109 10.68 -9.57 7.22
C ASN A 109 11.76 -8.54 6.83
N VAL A 110 12.75 -8.35 7.69
CA VAL A 110 13.85 -7.38 7.54
C VAL A 110 14.55 -7.49 6.18
N GLU A 111 14.82 -8.71 5.71
CA GLU A 111 15.45 -8.97 4.40
C GLU A 111 14.63 -8.37 3.26
N LYS A 112 13.30 -8.57 3.29
CA LYS A 112 12.39 -8.01 2.28
C LYS A 112 12.36 -6.49 2.32
N GLN A 113 12.38 -5.91 3.52
CA GLN A 113 12.39 -4.46 3.67
C GLN A 113 13.67 -3.88 3.06
N LEU A 114 14.82 -4.46 3.41
CA LEU A 114 16.12 -3.99 2.94
C LEU A 114 16.28 -4.16 1.42
N LEU A 115 15.95 -5.33 0.88
CA LEU A 115 16.01 -5.58 -0.57
C LEU A 115 15.06 -4.66 -1.36
N ALA A 116 13.87 -4.37 -0.84
CA ALA A 116 12.94 -3.44 -1.47
C ALA A 116 13.48 -2.01 -1.50
N VAL A 117 14.09 -1.55 -0.40
CA VAL A 117 14.71 -0.22 -0.32
C VAL A 117 15.90 -0.12 -1.27
N ILE A 118 16.77 -1.13 -1.28
CA ILE A 118 17.92 -1.18 -2.20
C ILE A 118 17.42 -1.12 -3.64
N TRP A 119 16.46 -1.96 -4.01
CA TRP A 119 15.92 -1.98 -5.38
C TRP A 119 15.32 -0.63 -5.79
N LEU A 120 14.56 0.02 -4.88
CA LEU A 120 13.95 1.33 -5.07
C LEU A 120 14.99 2.43 -5.26
N LEU A 121 16.05 2.46 -4.45
CA LEU A 121 17.08 3.50 -4.49
C LEU A 121 18.10 3.28 -5.61
N ALA A 122 18.43 2.03 -5.90
CA ALA A 122 19.39 1.65 -6.92
C ALA A 122 18.84 1.79 -8.35
N THR A 123 17.52 1.81 -8.51
CA THR A 123 16.86 1.93 -9.81
C THR A 123 16.25 3.32 -9.96
N PRO A 124 16.94 4.27 -10.63
CA PRO A 124 16.44 5.65 -10.80
C PRO A 124 15.14 5.75 -11.61
N ASP A 125 14.76 4.68 -12.31
CA ASP A 125 13.49 4.57 -13.06
C ASP A 125 12.25 4.36 -12.17
N SER A 126 12.43 4.07 -10.87
CA SER A 126 11.29 3.79 -9.97
C SER A 126 10.41 5.00 -9.66
N TYR A 127 10.86 6.22 -10.02
CA TYR A 127 10.19 7.50 -9.77
C TYR A 127 9.59 8.16 -11.04
N ARG A 128 9.72 7.53 -12.21
CA ARG A 128 9.22 8.06 -13.49
C ARG A 128 7.75 7.79 -13.75
#